data_AF-A0A0C3S4C4-F1
#
_entry.id   AF-A0A0C3S4C4-F1
#
_cell.length_a   1.000
_cell.length_b   1.000
_cell.length_c   1.000
_cell.angle_alpha   90.00
_cell.angle_beta   90.00
_cell.angle_gamma   90.00
#
_symmetry.space_group_name_H-M   'P 1'
#
loop_
_entity.id
_entity.type
_entity.pdbx_description
1 polymer ?
#
loop_
_entity_poly.entity_id
_entity_poly.type
_entity_poly.pdbx_seq_one_letter_code
_entity_poly.pdbx_strand_id
1 'polypeptide(L)'
;MGQRHQAFLIAKVKPHGSSEANYRCIAAYHHQWCYGSLPLRATRRLLTLVKQPENAEIIREEIRAIDGKQKLSDVPCPFASTIVGAAWNVDLSEGNVMLSGVSLENNLLPTSMGCWDGDNNDGITVIDVTNPEDPSYCFLNDAEPLTGEQYIAGYYDIKTIRSILSGTAAGTDALEARSDDAPENVAHAADLEATMQFEKSVL
;
A
#
# COMPACT_ATOMS: atom_id res chain seq x y z
N MET A 1 5.85 -21.54 -1.11
CA MET A 1 4.85 -20.70 -0.42
C MET A 1 5.38 -19.28 -0.47
N GLY A 2 4.59 -18.31 -0.93
CA GLY A 2 5.06 -16.97 -1.26
C GLY A 2 4.60 -15.93 -0.24
N GLN A 3 5.42 -14.93 0.00
CA GLN A 3 5.04 -13.72 0.73
C GLN A 3 4.25 -12.80 -0.18
N ARG A 4 3.03 -12.43 0.18
CA ARG A 4 2.05 -11.81 -0.71
C ARG A 4 1.28 -10.75 0.00
N HIS A 5 1.17 -9.61 -0.65
CA HIS A 5 0.40 -8.49 -0.15
C HIS A 5 -0.56 -8.01 -1.23
N GLN A 6 -1.75 -7.60 -0.80
CA GLN A 6 -2.78 -7.05 -1.69
C GLN A 6 -3.01 -5.58 -1.38
N ALA A 7 -3.37 -4.80 -2.39
CA ALA A 7 -3.71 -3.39 -2.27
C ALA A 7 -5.08 -3.15 -2.90
N PHE A 8 -5.98 -2.54 -2.13
CA PHE A 8 -7.31 -2.18 -2.58
C PHE A 8 -7.48 -0.67 -2.53
N LEU A 9 -7.80 -0.10 -3.68
CA LEU A 9 -8.20 1.29 -3.81
C LEU A 9 -9.73 1.36 -3.75
N ILE A 10 -10.27 2.14 -2.82
CA ILE A 10 -11.72 2.27 -2.62
C ILE A 10 -12.16 3.73 -2.77
N ALA A 11 -13.41 3.93 -3.16
CA ALA A 11 -14.03 5.26 -3.19
C ALA A 11 -15.53 5.17 -2.89
N LYS A 12 -16.10 6.23 -2.31
CA LYS A 12 -17.56 6.37 -2.17
C LYS A 12 -18.17 6.75 -3.51
N VAL A 13 -19.12 5.93 -3.95
CA VAL A 13 -19.94 6.17 -5.16
C VAL A 13 -21.40 5.95 -4.83
N LYS A 14 -22.32 6.63 -5.49
CA LYS A 14 -23.76 6.42 -5.33
C LYS A 14 -24.20 5.28 -6.25
N PRO A 15 -24.68 4.15 -5.71
CA PRO A 15 -25.23 3.09 -6.54
C PRO A 15 -26.45 3.57 -7.36
N HIS A 16 -26.71 2.90 -8.48
CA HIS A 16 -27.94 3.13 -9.25
C HIS A 16 -29.18 3.05 -8.36
N GLY A 17 -30.02 4.09 -8.38
CA GLY A 17 -31.28 4.13 -7.63
C GLY A 17 -31.14 4.33 -6.11
N SER A 18 -29.92 4.50 -5.59
CA SER A 18 -29.66 4.85 -4.19
C SER A 18 -29.39 6.34 -4.05
N SER A 19 -29.87 6.95 -2.97
CA SER A 19 -29.49 8.31 -2.58
C SER A 19 -28.22 8.33 -1.72
N GLU A 20 -27.86 7.19 -1.13
CA GLU A 20 -26.69 7.03 -0.25
C GLU A 20 -25.47 6.53 -1.02
N ALA A 21 -24.32 7.16 -0.75
CA ALA A 21 -23.04 6.74 -1.29
C ALA A 21 -22.47 5.59 -0.48
N ASN A 22 -22.00 4.55 -1.16
CA ASN A 22 -21.37 3.37 -0.57
C ASN A 22 -19.94 3.22 -1.08
N TYR A 23 -19.06 2.69 -0.24
CA TYR A 23 -17.71 2.33 -0.67
C TYR A 23 -17.75 1.23 -1.72
N ARG A 24 -16.96 1.41 -2.78
CA ARG A 24 -16.66 0.38 -3.76
C ARG A 24 -15.17 0.29 -4.01
N CYS A 25 -14.69 -0.94 -4.24
CA CYS A 25 -13.37 -1.17 -4.78
C CYS A 25 -13.31 -0.68 -6.23
N ILE A 26 -12.33 0.15 -6.54
CA ILE A 26 -12.12 0.74 -7.87
C ILE A 26 -10.83 0.26 -8.54
N ALA A 27 -9.89 -0.25 -7.74
CA ALA A 27 -8.72 -0.98 -8.20
C ALA A 27 -8.31 -2.00 -7.14
N ALA A 28 -7.91 -3.20 -7.55
CA ALA A 28 -7.34 -4.21 -6.68
C ALA A 28 -6.07 -4.77 -7.30
N TYR A 29 -5.03 -4.90 -6.49
CA TYR A 29 -3.69 -5.26 -6.95
C TYR A 29 -3.04 -6.24 -5.99
N HIS A 30 -2.24 -7.15 -6.52
CA HIS A 30 -1.51 -8.15 -5.77
C HIS A 30 -0.03 -8.09 -6.15
N HIS A 31 0.85 -8.20 -5.16
CA HIS A 31 2.28 -8.22 -5.40
C HIS A 31 2.95 -9.39 -4.67
N GLN A 32 3.75 -10.14 -5.42
CA GLN A 32 4.56 -11.26 -4.91
C GLN A 32 5.86 -10.72 -4.33
N TRP A 33 6.21 -11.19 -3.14
CA TRP A 33 7.38 -10.78 -2.36
C TRP A 33 7.29 -9.32 -1.88
N CYS A 34 6.08 -8.85 -1.61
CA CYS A 34 5.82 -7.57 -0.93
C CYS A 34 5.50 -7.85 0.54
N TYR A 35 6.43 -7.54 1.45
CA TYR A 35 6.30 -7.79 2.89
C TYR A 35 7.20 -6.83 3.68
N GLY A 36 7.12 -6.86 5.01
CA GLY A 36 7.97 -6.01 5.86
C GLY A 36 7.72 -4.52 5.62
N SER A 37 8.75 -3.76 5.26
CA SER A 37 8.61 -2.32 4.96
C SER A 37 8.03 -2.02 3.57
N LEU A 38 8.00 -2.99 2.66
CA LEU A 38 7.67 -2.77 1.25
C LEU A 38 6.23 -2.24 1.03
N PRO A 39 5.19 -2.77 1.70
CA PRO A 39 3.84 -2.22 1.57
C PRO A 39 3.73 -0.75 1.98
N LEU A 40 4.46 -0.32 3.01
CA LEU A 40 4.45 1.08 3.43
C LEU A 40 5.16 1.97 2.41
N ARG A 41 6.29 1.52 1.85
CA ARG A 41 6.98 2.23 0.76
C ARG A 41 6.08 2.39 -0.46
N ALA A 42 5.39 1.32 -0.85
CA ALA A 42 4.44 1.33 -1.95
C ALA A 42 3.27 2.29 -1.68
N THR A 43 2.70 2.22 -0.46
CA THR A 43 1.64 3.13 -0.01
C THR A 43 2.09 4.59 -0.07
N ARG A 44 3.29 4.92 0.42
CA ARG A 44 3.85 6.28 0.35
C ARG A 44 3.98 6.79 -1.09
N ARG A 45 4.49 5.95 -2.00
CA ARG A 45 4.57 6.28 -3.43
C ARG A 45 3.17 6.51 -4.01
N LEU A 46 2.22 5.64 -3.71
CA LEU A 46 0.84 5.77 -4.16
C LEU A 46 0.22 7.09 -3.69
N LEU A 47 0.33 7.42 -2.40
CA LEU A 47 -0.22 8.67 -1.85
C LEU A 47 0.41 9.88 -2.54
N THR A 48 1.72 9.83 -2.83
CA THR A 48 2.42 10.88 -3.58
C THR A 48 1.87 11.04 -5.00
N LEU A 49 1.64 9.92 -5.71
CA LEU A 49 1.10 9.92 -7.07
C LEU A 49 -0.36 10.37 -7.10
N VAL A 50 -1.20 9.87 -6.20
CA VAL A 50 -2.63 10.18 -6.13
C VAL A 50 -2.86 11.66 -5.82
N LYS A 51 -2.02 12.26 -4.96
CA LYS A 51 -2.09 13.69 -4.60
C LYS A 51 -1.60 14.66 -5.69
N GLN A 52 -0.99 14.19 -6.78
CA GLN A 52 -0.63 15.09 -7.89
C GLN A 52 -1.91 15.65 -8.52
N PRO A 53 -2.07 16.97 -8.71
CA PRO A 53 -3.32 17.57 -9.17
C PRO A 53 -3.89 16.96 -10.46
N GLU A 54 -3.01 16.63 -11.41
CA GLU A 54 -3.38 16.03 -12.68
C GLU A 54 -3.90 14.59 -12.50
N ASN A 55 -3.22 13.80 -11.67
CA ASN A 55 -3.65 12.43 -11.36
C ASN A 55 -4.95 12.43 -10.56
N ALA A 56 -5.06 13.34 -9.59
CA ALA A 56 -6.25 13.52 -8.76
C ALA A 56 -7.48 13.81 -9.63
N GLU A 57 -7.36 14.69 -10.62
CA GLU A 57 -8.47 15.03 -11.51
C GLU A 57 -8.90 13.83 -12.37
N ILE A 58 -7.96 13.06 -12.91
CA ILE A 58 -8.30 11.86 -13.69
C ILE A 58 -8.99 10.82 -12.80
N ILE A 59 -8.50 10.60 -11.57
CA ILE A 59 -9.12 9.67 -10.61
C ILE A 59 -10.55 10.13 -10.28
N ARG A 60 -10.79 11.43 -10.07
CA ARG A 60 -12.15 11.96 -9.85
C ARG A 60 -13.07 11.67 -11.03
N GLU A 61 -12.60 11.88 -12.24
CA GLU A 61 -13.38 11.59 -13.45
C GLU A 61 -13.69 10.09 -13.57
N GLU A 62 -12.74 9.20 -13.26
CA GLU A 62 -13.00 7.76 -13.22
C GLU A 62 -14.04 7.39 -12.16
N ILE A 63 -13.97 7.97 -10.96
CA ILE A 63 -14.96 7.78 -9.88
C ILE A 63 -16.34 8.29 -10.32
N ARG A 64 -16.43 9.47 -10.94
CA ARG A 64 -17.68 10.02 -11.49
C ARG A 64 -18.25 9.13 -12.60
N ALA A 65 -17.40 8.57 -13.45
CA ALA A 65 -17.82 7.71 -14.54
C ALA A 65 -18.43 6.37 -14.07
N ILE A 66 -18.13 5.94 -12.85
CA ILE A 66 -18.72 4.72 -12.25
C ILE A 66 -19.88 5.03 -11.32
N ASP A 67 -20.14 6.32 -11.04
CA ASP A 67 -21.26 6.76 -10.24
C ASP A 67 -22.60 6.40 -10.91
N GLY A 68 -23.56 5.94 -10.11
CA GLY A 68 -24.86 5.49 -10.60
C GLY A 68 -24.86 4.18 -11.40
N LYS A 69 -23.74 3.46 -11.51
CA LYS A 69 -23.69 2.15 -12.19
C LYS A 69 -24.03 1.01 -11.23
N GLN A 70 -24.85 0.07 -11.70
CA GLN A 70 -25.20 -1.13 -10.92
C GLN A 70 -24.10 -2.19 -10.98
N LYS A 71 -23.53 -2.41 -12.18
CA LYS A 71 -22.48 -3.38 -12.45
C LYS A 71 -21.22 -2.66 -12.96
N LEU A 72 -20.08 -3.05 -12.41
CA LEU A 72 -18.76 -2.58 -12.79
C LEU A 72 -18.04 -3.66 -13.59
N SER A 73 -17.10 -3.26 -14.45
CA SER A 73 -16.10 -4.16 -15.03
C SER A 73 -15.13 -4.63 -13.95
N ASP A 74 -14.34 -5.67 -14.23
CA ASP A 74 -13.33 -6.16 -13.28
C ASP A 74 -12.31 -5.08 -12.93
N VAL A 75 -11.99 -4.21 -13.89
CA VAL A 75 -11.16 -3.01 -13.73
C VAL A 75 -11.98 -1.78 -14.12
N PRO A 76 -12.68 -1.13 -13.18
CA PRO A 76 -13.59 -0.02 -13.47
C PRO A 76 -12.89 1.33 -13.61
N CYS A 77 -11.72 1.49 -12.98
CA CYS A 77 -10.89 2.70 -13.02
C CYS A 77 -9.47 2.34 -13.50
N PRO A 78 -9.25 2.23 -14.83
CA PRO A 78 -7.98 1.77 -15.40
C PRO A 78 -6.78 2.69 -15.09
N PHE A 79 -6.96 4.00 -15.02
CA PHE A 79 -5.90 4.93 -14.67
C PHE A 79 -5.51 4.78 -13.19
N ALA A 80 -6.49 4.75 -12.29
CA ALA A 80 -6.24 4.46 -10.88
C ALA A 80 -5.51 3.12 -10.68
N SER A 81 -5.91 2.08 -11.43
CA SER A 81 -5.26 0.77 -11.42
C SER A 81 -3.81 0.82 -11.91
N THR A 82 -3.54 1.65 -12.92
CA THR A 82 -2.18 1.86 -13.44
C THR A 82 -1.29 2.55 -12.42
N ILE A 83 -1.81 3.55 -11.71
CA ILE A 83 -1.08 4.25 -10.63
C ILE A 83 -0.75 3.28 -9.48
N VAL A 84 -1.70 2.42 -9.08
CA VAL A 84 -1.43 1.37 -8.08
C VAL A 84 -0.34 0.43 -8.57
N GLY A 85 -0.43 -0.07 -9.80
CA GLY A 85 0.63 -0.91 -10.36
C GLY A 85 1.99 -0.22 -10.40
N ALA A 86 2.06 1.06 -10.76
CA ALA A 86 3.30 1.83 -10.74
C ALA A 86 3.88 1.94 -9.32
N ALA A 87 3.05 2.23 -8.32
CA ALA A 87 3.50 2.36 -6.93
C ALA A 87 4.00 1.04 -6.31
N TRP A 88 3.44 -0.10 -6.70
CA TRP A 88 3.82 -1.42 -6.15
C TRP A 88 5.00 -2.07 -6.86
N ASN A 89 5.21 -1.81 -8.16
CA ASN A 89 6.30 -2.48 -8.90
C ASN A 89 7.59 -1.68 -8.99
N VAL A 90 7.56 -0.35 -8.79
CA VAL A 90 8.76 0.47 -8.95
C VAL A 90 9.54 0.50 -7.63
N ASP A 91 10.72 -0.11 -7.62
CA ASP A 91 11.73 0.15 -6.59
C ASP A 91 12.64 1.29 -7.04
N LEU A 92 12.83 2.27 -6.16
CA LEU A 92 13.66 3.46 -6.38
C LEU A 92 14.91 3.44 -5.49
N SER A 93 15.32 2.27 -5.00
CA SER A 93 16.54 2.10 -4.21
C SER A 93 17.79 2.58 -4.97
N GLU A 94 18.78 3.06 -4.20
CA GLU A 94 19.93 3.83 -4.69
C GLU A 94 20.64 3.17 -5.88
N GLY A 95 20.43 3.74 -7.08
CA GLY A 95 21.21 3.45 -8.28
C GLY A 95 20.59 2.45 -9.27
N ASN A 96 19.49 1.79 -8.94
CA ASN A 96 18.83 0.84 -9.85
C ASN A 96 17.30 0.98 -9.81
N VAL A 97 16.72 1.61 -10.85
CA VAL A 97 15.27 1.57 -11.07
C VAL A 97 14.92 0.18 -11.60
N MET A 98 14.41 -0.68 -10.71
CA MET A 98 14.00 -2.03 -11.07
C MET A 98 12.48 -2.15 -11.04
N LEU A 99 11.93 -2.78 -12.07
CA LEU A 99 10.56 -3.27 -12.06
C LEU A 99 10.54 -4.58 -11.27
N SER A 100 10.16 -4.50 -10.00
CA SER A 100 9.92 -5.66 -9.15
C SER A 100 8.51 -6.19 -9.43
N GLY A 101 8.38 -7.43 -9.93
CA GLY A 101 7.08 -8.04 -10.23
C GLY A 101 7.04 -8.83 -11.53
N VAL A 102 5.87 -9.39 -11.86
CA VAL A 102 5.69 -10.29 -13.02
C VAL A 102 5.14 -9.54 -14.24
N SER A 103 4.08 -8.72 -14.06
CA SER A 103 3.58 -7.71 -15.01
C SER A 103 2.41 -6.93 -14.37
N LEU A 104 2.02 -5.78 -14.95
CA LEU A 104 0.84 -5.04 -14.49
C LEU A 104 -0.43 -5.91 -14.54
N GLU A 105 -0.65 -6.59 -15.67
CA GLU A 105 -1.86 -7.38 -15.93
C GLU A 105 -1.98 -8.62 -15.03
N ASN A 106 -0.87 -9.34 -14.78
CA ASN A 106 -0.88 -10.57 -13.97
C ASN A 106 -1.12 -10.31 -12.49
N ASN A 107 -0.98 -9.06 -12.06
CA ASN A 107 -1.10 -8.63 -10.67
C ASN A 107 -2.41 -7.88 -10.40
N LEU A 108 -3.19 -7.54 -11.43
CA LEU A 108 -4.52 -6.96 -11.24
C LEU A 108 -5.49 -8.04 -10.72
N LEU A 109 -6.26 -7.67 -9.71
CA LEU A 109 -7.34 -8.50 -9.18
C LEU A 109 -8.70 -7.92 -9.61
N PRO A 110 -9.73 -8.77 -9.81
CA PRO A 110 -11.08 -8.28 -10.06
C PRO A 110 -11.59 -7.45 -8.88
N THR A 111 -12.10 -6.24 -9.14
CA THR A 111 -12.66 -5.38 -8.08
C THR A 111 -13.93 -5.92 -7.42
N SER A 112 -14.53 -6.95 -8.01
CA SER A 112 -15.70 -7.67 -7.46
C SER A 112 -15.32 -8.76 -6.45
N MET A 113 -14.03 -9.09 -6.35
CA MET A 113 -13.49 -10.07 -5.43
C MET A 113 -13.56 -9.57 -3.98
N GLY A 114 -13.89 -10.45 -3.04
CA GLY A 114 -13.76 -10.14 -1.61
C GLY A 114 -12.30 -9.94 -1.23
N CYS A 115 -12.02 -9.00 -0.32
CA CYS A 115 -10.64 -8.68 0.06
C CYS A 115 -9.88 -9.84 0.74
N TRP A 116 -10.58 -10.90 1.16
CA TRP A 116 -10.02 -12.12 1.75
C TRP A 116 -10.11 -13.34 0.82
N ASP A 117 -10.61 -13.18 -0.40
CA ASP A 117 -10.79 -14.30 -1.34
C ASP A 117 -9.47 -14.73 -2.01
N GLY A 118 -8.38 -14.03 -1.77
CA GLY A 118 -7.09 -14.23 -2.44
C GLY A 118 -5.93 -14.46 -1.48
N ASP A 119 -4.78 -14.79 -2.03
CA ASP A 119 -3.57 -14.98 -1.23
C ASP A 119 -3.00 -13.63 -0.77
N ASN A 120 -3.05 -13.35 0.52
CA ASN A 120 -2.61 -12.12 1.17
C ASN A 120 -1.82 -12.42 2.46
N ASN A 121 -0.86 -13.34 2.36
CA ASN A 121 -0.10 -13.90 3.47
C ASN A 121 0.56 -12.84 4.39
N ASP A 122 0.92 -11.69 3.84
CA ASP A 122 1.58 -10.58 4.52
C ASP A 122 0.64 -9.36 4.67
N GLY A 123 -0.65 -9.56 4.47
CA GLY A 123 -1.71 -8.58 4.72
C GLY A 123 -2.24 -7.86 3.48
N ILE A 124 -3.04 -6.84 3.77
CA ILE A 124 -3.74 -5.99 2.81
C ILE A 124 -3.46 -4.53 3.14
N THR A 125 -3.28 -3.69 2.11
CA THR A 125 -3.38 -2.24 2.23
C THR A 125 -4.71 -1.79 1.64
N VAL A 126 -5.47 -0.98 2.37
CA VAL A 126 -6.69 -0.33 1.86
C VAL A 126 -6.45 1.17 1.80
N ILE A 127 -6.73 1.79 0.66
CA ILE A 127 -6.58 3.23 0.45
C ILE A 127 -7.91 3.80 -0.04
N ASP A 128 -8.49 4.71 0.74
CA ASP A 128 -9.66 5.49 0.37
C ASP A 128 -9.23 6.74 -0.42
N VAL A 129 -9.64 6.77 -1.69
CA VAL A 129 -9.40 7.88 -2.62
C VAL A 129 -10.69 8.60 -3.00
N THR A 130 -11.72 8.54 -2.15
CA THR A 130 -12.95 9.33 -2.32
C THR A 130 -12.61 10.81 -2.54
N ASN A 131 -11.61 11.32 -1.81
CA ASN A 131 -10.95 12.59 -2.11
C ASN A 131 -9.47 12.35 -2.43
N PRO A 132 -9.04 12.34 -3.71
CA PRO A 132 -7.65 12.07 -4.07
C PRO A 132 -6.62 13.08 -3.53
N GLU A 133 -7.03 14.29 -3.18
CA GLU A 133 -6.12 15.28 -2.55
C GLU A 133 -5.89 15.01 -1.07
N ASP A 134 -6.83 14.30 -0.44
CA ASP A 134 -6.80 13.93 0.98
C ASP A 134 -7.18 12.45 1.16
N PRO A 135 -6.36 11.52 0.61
CA PRO A 135 -6.59 10.09 0.73
C PRO A 135 -6.28 9.63 2.15
N SER A 136 -7.04 8.64 2.61
CA SER A 136 -6.76 7.92 3.87
C SER A 136 -6.40 6.48 3.58
N TYR A 137 -5.70 5.81 4.49
CA TYR A 137 -5.29 4.43 4.31
C TYR A 137 -5.17 3.68 5.63
N CYS A 138 -5.20 2.36 5.56
CA CYS A 138 -4.84 1.47 6.66
C CYS A 138 -4.24 0.17 6.12
N PHE A 139 -3.61 -0.58 7.01
CA PHE A 139 -3.17 -1.95 6.76
C PHE A 139 -4.09 -2.94 7.49
N LEU A 140 -4.21 -4.16 6.96
CA LEU A 140 -4.97 -5.25 7.55
C LEU A 140 -4.10 -6.50 7.53
N ASN A 141 -3.89 -7.11 8.69
CA ASN A 141 -3.37 -8.48 8.78
C ASN A 141 -4.48 -9.48 9.15
N ASP A 142 -5.58 -8.96 9.70
CA ASP A 142 -6.81 -9.65 10.05
C ASP A 142 -7.97 -8.64 9.89
N ALA A 143 -9.11 -8.84 10.57
CA ALA A 143 -10.26 -7.96 10.50
C ALA A 143 -10.05 -6.55 11.10
N GLU A 144 -8.97 -6.32 11.86
CA GLU A 144 -8.71 -5.05 12.53
C GLU A 144 -7.76 -4.14 11.72
N PRO A 145 -8.11 -2.84 11.54
CA PRO A 145 -7.24 -1.89 10.87
C PRO A 145 -6.01 -1.55 11.72
N LEU A 146 -4.86 -1.53 11.06
CA LEU A 146 -3.56 -1.20 11.62
C LEU A 146 -3.03 0.10 11.00
N THR A 147 -2.34 0.89 11.80
CA THR A 147 -1.42 1.92 11.30
C THR A 147 -0.18 1.29 10.67
N GLY A 148 0.59 2.05 9.91
CA GLY A 148 1.88 1.62 9.38
C GLY A 148 2.85 1.20 10.49
N GLU A 149 2.93 1.96 11.58
CA GLU A 149 3.70 1.58 12.77
C GLU A 149 3.26 0.22 13.34
N GLN A 150 1.96 -0.01 13.50
CA GLN A 150 1.44 -1.29 14.01
C GLN A 150 1.71 -2.44 13.06
N TYR A 151 1.58 -2.21 11.75
CA TYR A 151 1.91 -3.21 10.73
C TYR A 151 3.39 -3.60 10.77
N ILE A 152 4.30 -2.62 10.77
CA ILE A 152 5.76 -2.85 10.83
C ILE A 152 6.15 -3.55 12.13
N ALA A 153 5.50 -3.24 13.25
CA ALA A 153 5.79 -3.87 14.54
C ALA A 153 5.56 -5.39 14.52
N GLY A 154 4.76 -5.90 13.57
CA GLY A 154 4.63 -7.33 13.34
C GLY A 154 5.85 -7.99 12.69
N TYR A 155 6.71 -7.20 12.02
CA TYR A 155 7.91 -7.68 11.31
C TYR A 155 9.21 -7.36 12.03
N TYR A 156 9.29 -6.21 12.70
CA TYR A 156 10.53 -5.69 13.25
C TYR A 156 10.36 -5.23 14.71
N ASP A 157 11.43 -5.38 15.50
CA ASP A 157 11.49 -4.75 16.83
C ASP A 157 11.78 -3.25 16.70
N ILE A 158 10.71 -2.46 16.59
CA ILE A 158 10.76 -1.01 16.44
C ILE A 158 11.51 -0.34 17.61
N LYS A 159 11.48 -0.91 18.83
CA LYS A 159 12.20 -0.32 19.98
C LYS A 159 13.70 -0.41 19.77
N THR A 160 14.17 -1.56 19.28
CA THR A 160 15.56 -1.79 18.94
C THR A 160 16.00 -0.89 17.78
N ILE A 161 15.18 -0.77 16.72
CA ILE A 161 15.46 0.14 15.59
C ILE A 161 15.58 1.60 16.05
N ARG A 162 14.63 2.09 16.85
CA ARG A 162 14.67 3.45 17.39
C ARG A 162 15.90 3.68 18.26
N SER A 163 16.28 2.70 19.10
CA SER A 163 17.46 2.80 19.95
C SER A 163 18.77 2.82 19.15
N ILE A 164 18.83 2.12 18.02
CA ILE A 164 19.95 2.18 17.08
C ILE A 164 20.02 3.57 16.44
N LEU A 165 18.89 4.08 15.94
CA LEU A 165 18.82 5.40 15.29
C LEU A 165 19.11 6.57 16.25
N SER A 166 18.72 6.46 17.52
CA SER A 166 19.04 7.46 18.55
C SER A 166 20.46 7.35 19.10
N GLY A 167 21.25 6.38 18.64
CA GLY A 167 22.62 6.14 19.10
C GLY A 167 22.72 5.70 20.57
N THR A 168 21.62 5.19 21.15
CA THR A 168 21.55 4.81 22.57
C THR A 168 21.76 3.32 22.80
N ALA A 169 21.74 2.49 21.74
CA ALA A 169 22.10 1.09 21.81
C ALA A 169 23.62 0.90 21.74
N ALA A 170 24.21 0.26 22.75
CA ALA A 170 25.57 -0.25 22.70
C ALA A 170 25.55 -1.69 22.19
N GLY A 171 26.22 -1.96 21.07
CA GLY A 171 26.59 -3.33 20.67
C GLY A 171 25.67 -3.98 19.64
N THR A 172 26.32 -4.57 18.64
CA THR A 172 25.86 -5.16 17.38
C THR A 172 25.15 -6.52 17.48
N ASP A 173 24.66 -6.93 18.65
CA ASP A 173 24.21 -8.33 18.86
C ASP A 173 22.68 -8.55 18.81
N ALA A 174 21.88 -7.52 18.50
CA ALA A 174 20.40 -7.62 18.52
C ALA A 174 19.74 -7.89 17.16
N LEU A 175 20.50 -8.05 16.07
CA LEU A 175 19.97 -8.17 14.70
C LEU A 175 20.09 -9.57 14.07
N GLU A 176 20.62 -10.58 14.78
CA GLU A 176 20.76 -11.95 14.22
C GLU A 176 19.49 -12.82 14.32
N ALA A 177 18.36 -12.28 14.80
CA ALA A 177 17.15 -13.08 14.94
C ALA A 177 16.24 -13.01 13.69
N ARG A 178 16.68 -13.74 12.64
CA ARG A 178 15.97 -14.26 11.45
C ARG A 178 16.24 -13.58 10.10
N SER A 179 16.62 -14.45 9.15
CA SER A 179 16.82 -14.30 7.70
C SER A 179 18.17 -13.77 7.21
N ASP A 180 18.64 -14.38 6.12
CA ASP A 180 20.00 -14.42 5.58
C ASP A 180 20.54 -13.08 4.99
N ASP A 181 20.04 -11.91 5.40
CA ASP A 181 20.35 -10.60 4.78
C ASP A 181 20.90 -9.57 5.79
N ALA A 182 22.06 -9.86 6.38
CA ALA A 182 22.65 -9.08 7.48
C ALA A 182 23.26 -7.68 7.16
N PRO A 183 23.58 -7.23 5.92
CA PRO A 183 24.29 -5.95 5.76
C PRO A 183 23.41 -4.70 5.48
N GLU A 184 22.07 -4.78 5.43
CA GLU A 184 21.18 -3.63 5.10
C GLU A 184 20.65 -2.82 6.32
N ASN A 185 21.12 -3.12 7.53
CA ASN A 185 20.39 -2.78 8.76
C ASN A 185 20.29 -1.28 9.13
N VAL A 186 21.20 -0.40 8.70
CA VAL A 186 21.12 1.05 9.04
C VAL A 186 20.32 1.85 8.02
N ALA A 187 20.52 1.60 6.73
CA ALA A 187 19.75 2.22 5.65
C ALA A 187 18.27 1.81 5.74
N HIS A 188 18.01 0.53 6.04
CA HIS A 188 16.66 0.03 6.25
C HIS A 188 15.99 0.67 7.49
N ALA A 189 16.74 0.89 8.58
CA ALA A 189 16.23 1.58 9.77
C ALA A 189 15.89 3.05 9.49
N ALA A 190 16.77 3.78 8.79
CA ALA A 190 16.53 5.19 8.45
C ALA A 190 15.33 5.36 7.51
N ASP A 191 15.16 4.44 6.56
CA ASP A 191 14.02 4.45 5.63
C ASP A 191 12.69 4.06 6.31
N LEU A 192 12.71 3.09 7.23
CA LEU A 192 11.58 2.78 8.10
C LEU A 192 11.13 4.03 8.88
N GLU A 193 12.07 4.73 9.52
CA GLU A 193 11.78 5.93 10.29
C GLU A 193 11.25 7.06 9.39
N ALA A 194 11.83 7.27 8.20
CA ALA A 194 11.33 8.25 7.23
C ALA A 194 9.89 7.94 6.78
N THR A 195 9.57 6.66 6.64
CA THR A 195 8.22 6.20 6.28
C THR A 195 7.23 6.40 7.43
N MET A 196 7.64 6.11 8.67
CA MET A 196 6.84 6.35 9.87
C MET A 196 6.65 7.85 10.16
N GLN A 197 7.64 8.69 9.87
CA GLN A 197 7.52 10.15 9.98
C GLN A 197 6.56 10.72 8.94
N PHE A 198 6.58 10.19 7.72
CA PHE A 198 5.61 10.56 6.69
C PHE A 198 4.17 10.25 7.14
N GLU A 199 3.91 9.07 7.70
CA GLU A 199 2.60 8.70 8.25
C GLU A 199 2.09 9.73 9.28
N LYS A 200 2.94 10.17 10.20
CA LYS A 200 2.60 11.21 11.20
C LYS A 200 2.31 12.59 10.62
N SER A 201 2.72 12.84 9.38
CA SER A 201 2.48 14.13 8.70
C SER A 201 1.22 14.12 7.83
N VAL A 202 0.67 12.93 7.56
CA VAL A 202 -0.49 12.72 6.68
C VAL A 202 -1.76 12.40 7.48
N LEU A 203 -1.63 11.85 8.70
CA LEU A 203 -2.70 11.66 9.68
C LEU A 203 -2.79 12.84 10.67
#